data_AF-A0A537HS51-F1
#
_entry.id   AF-A0A537HS51-F1
#
_cell.length_a   1.000
_cell.length_b   1.000
_cell.length_c   1.000
_cell.angle_alpha   90.00
_cell.angle_beta   90.00
_cell.angle_gamma   90.00
#
_symmetry.space_group_name_H-M   'P 1'
#
loop_
_entity.id
_entity.type
_entity.pdbx_description
1 polymer ?
#
loop_
_entity_poly.entity_id
_entity_poly.type
_entity_poly.pdbx_seq_one_letter_code
_entity_poly.pdbx_strand_id
1 'polypeptide(L)'
;MLTKYLIISLLLVSSGVHAQPKTDALLKNILAAEPDSLLQSVLKNPDIYRYQIIYTEINRDKKNKPSFKNYYYNYDSLQYFNPASTVKMPLAFLSLEKINLLKNAGVNKYTAMRFDSGYSKQTVLYKDSTAKNGLPSIAQFIRKAFLVSDNDAYNRMYEFIGQETINRRLNNMGYPDLRITRRFMRMNADENRHTNPISFINEDGSTIYRQAMAFNTDSFDFSHINKMGNAYLNAEDSLINGPIDFTTANNVTVHHLQQLLQSVLFPKSVPEKQRFYLSKDDYNFLYRYLSQYPSETSYPKYDTSTYYDSYVKFFFKEGGHNMPDYVRVFNKVGWAYGCLTDVSYVVDFKNKVEFMLTAIIYVNSDGVLNDNKYDYETIGWPFLYKLGQTIYKYELNRPRKNVPDLSQFNMHYEKRKEDNRPAIKDADN
;
A
#
# COMPACT_ATOMS: atom_id res chain seq x y z
N MET A 1 44.19 -26.57 56.21
CA MET A 1 42.90 -26.38 55.50
C MET A 1 42.66 -24.89 55.35
N LEU A 2 42.81 -24.32 54.16
CA LEU A 2 42.33 -22.98 53.83
C LEU A 2 42.19 -22.89 52.31
N THR A 3 40.99 -23.22 51.85
CA THR A 3 40.57 -23.20 50.45
C THR A 3 40.23 -21.75 50.07
N LYS A 4 41.02 -21.12 49.19
CA LYS A 4 40.66 -19.84 48.57
C LYS A 4 39.87 -20.11 47.29
N TYR A 5 38.59 -19.79 47.31
CA TYR A 5 37.75 -19.76 46.12
C TYR A 5 37.98 -18.44 45.36
N LEU A 6 38.39 -18.56 44.10
CA LEU A 6 38.45 -17.46 43.14
C LEU A 6 37.13 -17.46 42.35
N ILE A 7 36.25 -16.49 42.61
CA ILE A 7 35.03 -16.29 41.82
C ILE A 7 35.40 -15.36 40.66
N ILE A 8 35.39 -15.89 39.43
CA ILE A 8 35.49 -15.11 38.20
C ILE A 8 34.07 -14.69 37.81
N SER A 9 33.74 -13.41 38.00
CA SER A 9 32.53 -12.80 37.44
C SER A 9 32.74 -12.58 35.93
N LEU A 10 32.10 -13.40 35.10
CA LEU A 10 31.94 -13.11 33.68
C LEU A 10 30.89 -12.00 33.51
N LEU A 11 31.34 -10.78 33.23
CA LEU A 11 30.50 -9.70 32.72
C LEU A 11 30.08 -10.06 31.28
N LEU A 12 28.92 -10.71 31.14
CA LEU A 12 28.19 -10.78 29.87
C LEU A 12 27.64 -9.38 29.57
N VAL A 13 28.47 -8.55 28.94
CA VAL A 13 27.97 -7.36 28.25
C VAL A 13 27.16 -7.87 27.08
N SER A 14 25.83 -7.90 27.24
CA SER A 14 24.90 -8.11 26.15
C SER A 14 24.93 -6.90 25.23
N SER A 15 25.95 -6.81 24.38
CA SER A 15 25.89 -5.95 23.20
C SER A 15 24.71 -6.44 22.37
N GLY A 16 23.65 -5.62 22.31
CA GLY A 16 22.52 -5.87 21.42
C GLY A 16 23.06 -5.98 20.00
N VAL A 17 23.16 -7.20 19.49
CA VAL A 17 23.54 -7.44 18.10
C VAL A 17 22.33 -6.99 17.27
N HIS A 18 22.34 -5.75 16.83
CA HIS A 18 21.42 -5.30 15.78
C HIS A 18 21.75 -6.14 14.55
N ALA A 19 20.81 -6.99 14.14
CA ALA A 19 20.94 -7.76 12.91
C ALA A 19 21.17 -6.77 11.76
N GLN A 20 22.23 -6.98 10.98
CA GLN A 20 22.53 -6.12 9.84
C GLN A 20 21.36 -6.17 8.83
N PRO A 21 21.00 -5.04 8.20
CA PRO A 21 20.01 -5.03 7.14
C PRO A 21 20.33 -6.06 6.06
N LYS A 22 19.34 -6.85 5.68
CA LYS A 22 19.52 -7.94 4.70
C LYS A 22 19.78 -7.36 3.32
N THR A 23 20.87 -7.82 2.71
CA THR A 23 21.24 -7.48 1.33
C THR A 23 21.71 -8.72 0.59
N ASP A 24 21.00 -9.07 -0.49
CA ASP A 24 21.36 -10.20 -1.36
C ASP A 24 22.30 -9.75 -2.48
N ALA A 25 23.29 -10.59 -2.78
CA ALA A 25 24.36 -10.27 -3.73
C ALA A 25 23.85 -9.93 -5.14
N LEU A 26 22.79 -10.61 -5.62
CA LEU A 26 22.25 -10.33 -6.95
C LEU A 26 21.74 -8.89 -7.06
N LEU A 27 20.84 -8.48 -6.15
CA LEU A 27 20.25 -7.14 -6.22
C LEU A 27 21.32 -6.07 -5.98
N LYS A 28 22.28 -6.31 -5.08
CA LYS A 28 23.45 -5.45 -4.92
C LYS A 28 24.22 -5.27 -6.24
N ASN A 29 24.48 -6.34 -6.97
CA ASN A 29 25.23 -6.28 -8.22
C ASN A 29 24.45 -5.58 -9.34
N ILE A 30 23.14 -5.82 -9.44
CA ILE A 30 22.27 -5.13 -10.41
C ILE A 30 22.33 -3.61 -10.17
N LEU A 31 22.15 -3.20 -8.91
CA LEU A 31 22.15 -1.78 -8.55
C LEU A 31 23.53 -1.13 -8.67
N ALA A 32 24.60 -1.83 -8.32
CA ALA A 32 25.97 -1.32 -8.46
C ALA A 32 26.40 -1.13 -9.93
N ALA A 33 25.78 -1.85 -10.86
CA ALA A 33 26.08 -1.76 -12.28
C ALA A 33 25.39 -0.57 -12.98
N GLU A 34 24.42 0.10 -12.35
CA GLU A 34 23.75 1.28 -12.90
C GLU A 34 24.56 2.56 -12.59
N PRO A 35 25.14 3.25 -13.58
CA PRO A 35 26.03 4.39 -13.35
C PRO A 35 25.31 5.71 -12.98
N ASP A 36 23.97 5.73 -12.93
CA ASP A 36 23.19 6.94 -12.63
C ASP A 36 23.59 7.56 -11.28
N SER A 37 24.02 8.83 -11.32
CA SER A 37 24.64 9.50 -10.18
C SER A 37 23.67 9.72 -9.01
N LEU A 38 22.39 9.98 -9.29
CA LEU A 38 21.35 10.17 -8.27
C LEU A 38 21.00 8.84 -7.60
N LEU A 39 20.85 7.77 -8.37
CA LEU A 39 20.65 6.44 -7.81
C LEU A 39 21.84 6.04 -6.91
N GLN A 40 23.08 6.22 -7.40
CA GLN A 40 24.28 5.89 -6.63
C GLN A 40 24.46 6.75 -5.38
N SER A 41 24.10 8.05 -5.42
CA SER A 41 24.20 8.92 -4.24
C SER A 41 23.23 8.47 -3.14
N VAL A 42 22.00 8.09 -3.50
CA VAL A 42 21.03 7.54 -2.55
C VAL A 42 21.53 6.23 -1.96
N LEU A 43 21.94 5.27 -2.81
CA LEU A 43 22.36 3.94 -2.35
C LEU A 43 23.58 3.97 -1.42
N LYS A 44 24.46 4.98 -1.55
CA LYS A 44 25.63 5.16 -0.65
C LYS A 44 25.28 5.73 0.72
N ASN A 45 24.06 6.24 0.93
CA ASN A 45 23.64 6.90 2.16
C ASN A 45 22.38 6.23 2.77
N PRO A 46 22.45 4.94 3.16
CA PRO A 46 21.30 4.20 3.68
C PRO A 46 20.74 4.79 4.99
N ASP A 47 21.56 5.44 5.81
CA ASP A 47 21.09 6.03 7.08
C ASP A 47 20.26 7.31 6.87
N ILE A 48 20.59 8.08 5.83
CA ILE A 48 19.85 9.31 5.47
C ILE A 48 18.52 8.92 4.81
N TYR A 49 18.60 8.08 3.77
CA TYR A 49 17.46 7.79 2.92
C TYR A 49 16.61 6.62 3.40
N ARG A 50 17.12 5.84 4.36
CA ARG A 50 16.42 4.73 5.04
C ARG A 50 15.69 3.79 4.09
N TYR A 51 16.22 3.63 2.89
CA TYR A 51 15.52 2.91 1.84
C TYR A 51 15.50 1.42 2.13
N GLN A 52 14.45 0.73 1.70
CA GLN A 52 14.38 -0.73 1.73
C GLN A 52 13.83 -1.20 0.39
N ILE A 53 14.46 -2.20 -0.22
CA ILE A 53 14.11 -2.66 -1.57
C ILE A 53 13.94 -4.18 -1.57
N ILE A 54 12.86 -4.64 -2.19
CA ILE A 54 12.59 -6.05 -2.48
C ILE A 54 12.31 -6.18 -3.98
N TYR A 55 13.22 -6.85 -4.69
CA TYR A 55 12.99 -7.29 -6.06
C TYR A 55 12.56 -8.76 -6.03
N THR A 56 11.42 -9.07 -6.65
CA THR A 56 10.91 -10.43 -6.77
C THR A 56 11.05 -10.89 -8.21
N GLU A 57 11.99 -11.81 -8.42
CA GLU A 57 12.13 -12.52 -9.68
C GLU A 57 10.99 -13.54 -9.81
N ILE A 58 10.33 -13.56 -10.97
CA ILE A 58 9.29 -14.51 -11.30
C ILE A 58 9.76 -15.39 -12.45
N ASN A 59 9.63 -16.70 -12.29
CA ASN A 59 9.87 -17.68 -13.34
C ASN A 59 8.61 -18.52 -13.55
N ARG A 60 8.34 -18.91 -14.80
CA ARG A 60 7.25 -19.80 -15.17
C ARG A 60 7.77 -21.19 -15.52
N ASP A 61 7.02 -22.22 -15.18
CA ASP A 61 7.25 -23.57 -15.68
C ASP A 61 6.57 -23.81 -17.05
N LYS A 62 6.66 -25.04 -17.57
CA LYS A 62 6.03 -25.44 -18.85
C LYS A 62 4.50 -25.33 -18.86
N LYS A 63 3.86 -25.25 -17.69
CA LYS A 63 2.40 -25.09 -17.51
C LYS A 63 2.04 -23.66 -17.09
N ASN A 64 2.96 -22.71 -17.26
CA ASN A 64 2.83 -21.32 -16.86
C ASN A 64 2.58 -21.09 -15.36
N LYS A 65 2.93 -22.06 -14.49
CA LYS A 65 2.85 -21.90 -13.04
C LYS A 65 4.03 -21.03 -12.57
N PRO A 66 3.79 -19.95 -11.79
CA PRO A 66 4.85 -19.08 -11.33
C PRO A 66 5.58 -19.65 -10.10
N SER A 67 6.87 -19.35 -10.02
CA SER A 67 7.72 -19.48 -8.83
C SER A 67 8.38 -18.13 -8.56
N PHE A 68 8.52 -17.78 -7.28
CA PHE A 68 8.95 -16.46 -6.83
C PHE A 68 10.27 -16.57 -6.06
N LYS A 69 11.20 -15.66 -6.33
CA LYS A 69 12.43 -15.52 -5.56
C LYS A 69 12.64 -14.05 -5.20
N ASN A 70 12.69 -13.78 -3.89
CA ASN A 70 12.87 -12.43 -3.36
C ASN A 70 14.36 -12.16 -3.14
N TYR A 71 14.81 -11.01 -3.62
CA TYR A 71 16.11 -10.44 -3.35
C TYR A 71 15.93 -9.12 -2.63
N TYR A 72 16.62 -8.98 -1.50
CA TYR A 72 16.50 -7.87 -0.58
C TYR A 72 17.72 -6.95 -0.70
N TYR A 73 17.53 -5.66 -0.46
CA TYR A 73 18.62 -4.70 -0.37
C TYR A 73 18.30 -3.66 0.71
N ASN A 74 19.20 -3.55 1.69
CA ASN A 74 19.03 -2.76 2.91
C ASN A 74 17.70 -3.02 3.66
N TYR A 75 17.22 -4.27 3.66
CA TYR A 75 15.95 -4.61 4.29
C TYR A 75 16.10 -4.87 5.79
N ASP A 76 15.33 -4.14 6.61
CA ASP A 76 15.23 -4.35 8.05
C ASP A 76 13.75 -4.28 8.47
N SER A 77 13.22 -5.40 8.97
CA SER A 77 11.83 -5.50 9.41
C SER A 77 11.49 -4.65 10.63
N LEU A 78 12.49 -4.26 11.43
CA LEU A 78 12.33 -3.45 12.63
C LEU A 78 12.47 -1.95 12.34
N GLN A 79 13.02 -1.58 11.19
CA GLN A 79 13.14 -0.19 10.78
C GLN A 79 11.78 0.34 10.29
N TYR A 80 11.11 1.09 11.16
CA TYR A 80 9.83 1.71 10.85
C TYR A 80 9.92 2.77 9.74
N PHE A 81 8.91 2.81 8.89
CA PHE A 81 8.56 3.93 8.03
C PHE A 81 7.06 4.17 8.14
N ASN A 82 6.60 5.40 7.85
CA ASN A 82 5.16 5.64 7.80
C ASN A 82 4.59 5.00 6.51
N PRO A 83 3.66 4.04 6.60
CA PRO A 83 3.18 3.33 5.43
C PRO A 83 2.28 4.16 4.53
N ALA A 84 1.84 5.34 5.01
CA ALA A 84 0.98 6.28 4.30
C ALA A 84 -0.17 5.53 3.61
N SER A 85 -0.49 5.91 2.39
CA SER A 85 -1.61 5.35 1.62
C SER A 85 -1.47 3.89 1.19
N THR A 86 -0.38 3.17 1.49
CA THR A 86 -0.27 1.74 1.15
C THR A 86 -1.25 0.87 1.95
N VAL A 87 -1.67 1.30 3.15
CA VAL A 87 -2.66 0.58 3.97
C VAL A 87 -4.07 0.55 3.35
N LYS A 88 -4.33 1.35 2.31
CA LYS A 88 -5.56 1.28 1.52
C LYS A 88 -5.70 -0.08 0.81
N MET A 89 -4.59 -0.71 0.44
CA MET A 89 -4.54 -1.98 -0.28
C MET A 89 -5.14 -3.15 0.52
N PRO A 90 -4.68 -3.48 1.75
CA PRO A 90 -5.31 -4.56 2.52
C PRO A 90 -6.79 -4.27 2.83
N LEU A 91 -7.19 -3.02 3.02
CA LEU A 91 -8.61 -2.68 3.25
C LEU A 91 -9.49 -2.88 2.02
N ALA A 92 -8.98 -2.61 0.82
CA ALA A 92 -9.70 -2.94 -0.41
C ALA A 92 -9.96 -4.46 -0.51
N PHE A 93 -8.95 -5.27 -0.20
CA PHE A 93 -9.04 -6.73 -0.24
C PHE A 93 -10.02 -7.27 0.81
N LEU A 94 -9.88 -6.82 2.05
CA LEU A 94 -10.77 -7.20 3.16
C LEU A 94 -12.21 -6.73 2.97
N SER A 95 -12.42 -5.59 2.32
CA SER A 95 -13.77 -5.10 2.00
C SER A 95 -14.49 -6.05 1.06
N LEU A 96 -13.82 -6.55 0.01
CA LEU A 96 -14.40 -7.52 -0.91
C LEU A 96 -14.61 -8.90 -0.25
N GLU A 97 -13.68 -9.33 0.60
CA GLU A 97 -13.85 -10.53 1.43
C GLU A 97 -15.11 -10.42 2.32
N LYS A 98 -15.28 -9.29 3.03
CA LYS A 98 -16.47 -9.06 3.85
C LYS A 98 -17.75 -9.01 3.03
N ILE A 99 -17.74 -8.39 1.86
CA ILE A 99 -18.87 -8.40 0.92
C ILE A 99 -19.26 -9.83 0.52
N ASN A 100 -18.28 -10.71 0.30
CA ASN A 100 -18.57 -12.11 -0.04
C ASN A 100 -19.27 -12.87 1.09
N LEU A 101 -19.05 -12.50 2.35
CA LEU A 101 -19.77 -13.04 3.50
C LEU A 101 -21.22 -12.52 3.60
N LEU A 102 -21.54 -11.39 2.96
CA LEU A 102 -22.87 -10.78 2.95
C LEU A 102 -23.72 -11.15 1.72
N LYS A 103 -23.23 -12.04 0.85
CA LYS A 103 -23.94 -12.44 -0.39
C LYS A 103 -25.34 -12.98 -0.14
N ASN A 104 -25.53 -13.75 0.92
CA ASN A 104 -26.84 -14.32 1.28
C ASN A 104 -27.86 -13.25 1.69
N ALA A 105 -27.40 -12.06 2.10
CA ALA A 105 -28.26 -10.91 2.36
C ALA A 105 -28.57 -10.10 1.09
N GLY A 106 -28.15 -10.54 -0.10
CA GLY A 106 -28.35 -9.82 -1.37
C GLY A 106 -27.36 -8.68 -1.60
N VAL A 107 -26.32 -8.55 -0.77
CA VAL A 107 -25.30 -7.50 -0.90
C VAL A 107 -24.19 -7.93 -1.86
N ASN A 108 -23.77 -7.02 -2.73
CA ASN A 108 -22.57 -7.15 -3.54
C ASN A 108 -21.76 -5.84 -3.51
N LYS A 109 -20.57 -5.83 -4.15
CA LYS A 109 -19.64 -4.68 -4.11
C LYS A 109 -20.20 -3.39 -4.73
N TYR A 110 -21.22 -3.49 -5.59
CA TYR A 110 -21.88 -2.36 -6.24
C TYR A 110 -23.14 -1.90 -5.51
N THR A 111 -23.62 -2.66 -4.52
CA THR A 111 -24.78 -2.27 -3.71
C THR A 111 -24.51 -0.94 -3.01
N ALA A 112 -25.47 -0.02 -3.11
CA ALA A 112 -25.32 1.32 -2.54
C ALA A 112 -25.29 1.27 -1.01
N MET A 113 -24.50 2.16 -0.41
CA MET A 113 -24.27 2.24 1.03
C MET A 113 -24.64 3.63 1.58
N ARG A 114 -25.13 3.66 2.81
CA ARG A 114 -25.29 4.86 3.63
C ARG A 114 -24.49 4.69 4.92
N PHE A 115 -23.66 5.67 5.24
CA PHE A 115 -22.95 5.77 6.50
C PHE A 115 -23.65 6.81 7.35
N ASP A 116 -24.12 6.41 8.53
CA ASP A 116 -24.69 7.33 9.52
C ASP A 116 -23.65 7.61 10.62
N SER A 117 -23.96 8.41 11.62
CA SER A 117 -23.08 8.73 12.75
C SER A 117 -23.71 8.34 14.08
N GLY A 118 -22.98 7.59 14.90
CA GLY A 118 -23.40 7.17 16.24
C GLY A 118 -22.37 7.42 17.34
N TYR A 119 -21.21 7.98 17.01
CA TYR A 119 -20.12 8.28 17.95
C TYR A 119 -19.40 9.59 17.60
N SER A 120 -18.59 10.11 18.52
CA SER A 120 -17.86 11.36 18.31
C SER A 120 -16.99 11.30 17.04
N LYS A 121 -16.92 12.45 16.33
CA LYS A 121 -16.17 12.65 15.07
C LYS A 121 -16.59 11.78 13.87
N GLN A 122 -17.58 10.90 14.00
CA GLN A 122 -18.12 10.18 12.85
C GLN A 122 -18.84 11.14 11.89
N THR A 123 -18.66 10.90 10.59
CA THR A 123 -19.30 11.71 9.53
C THR A 123 -20.24 10.85 8.71
N VAL A 124 -21.40 11.44 8.36
CA VAL A 124 -22.39 10.79 7.49
C VAL A 124 -21.95 10.81 6.03
N LEU A 125 -22.33 9.80 5.26
CA LEU A 125 -22.12 9.75 3.81
C LEU A 125 -23.30 9.05 3.14
N TYR A 126 -24.15 9.84 2.48
CA TYR A 126 -25.35 9.36 1.79
C TYR A 126 -25.30 9.54 0.27
N LYS A 127 -24.36 10.33 -0.24
CA LYS A 127 -24.18 10.64 -1.65
C LYS A 127 -22.69 10.61 -1.99
N ASP A 128 -22.39 10.18 -3.20
CA ASP A 128 -21.06 10.25 -3.80
C ASP A 128 -21.22 10.74 -5.24
N SER A 129 -20.97 12.03 -5.48
CA SER A 129 -21.10 12.65 -6.81
C SER A 129 -20.12 12.10 -7.84
N THR A 130 -19.09 11.38 -7.39
CA THR A 130 -18.09 10.75 -8.27
C THR A 130 -18.55 9.37 -8.78
N ALA A 131 -19.59 8.80 -8.16
CA ALA A 131 -20.19 7.53 -8.54
C ALA A 131 -21.22 7.70 -9.67
N LYS A 132 -21.40 6.65 -10.49
CA LYS A 132 -22.32 6.66 -11.63
C LYS A 132 -23.78 6.92 -11.23
N ASN A 133 -24.22 6.33 -10.14
CA ASN A 133 -25.57 6.48 -9.59
C ASN A 133 -25.65 7.54 -8.48
N GLY A 134 -24.57 8.30 -8.24
CA GLY A 134 -24.52 9.30 -7.18
C GLY A 134 -24.46 8.72 -5.76
N LEU A 135 -24.25 7.42 -5.59
CA LEU A 135 -24.30 6.74 -4.29
C LEU A 135 -22.97 6.03 -3.95
N PRO A 136 -22.57 6.01 -2.67
CA PRO A 136 -21.38 5.29 -2.22
C PRO A 136 -21.52 3.77 -2.38
N SER A 137 -20.41 3.09 -2.65
CA SER A 137 -20.33 1.62 -2.66
C SER A 137 -18.88 1.17 -2.45
N ILE A 138 -18.67 -0.08 -2.03
CA ILE A 138 -17.32 -0.66 -1.90
C ILE A 138 -16.54 -0.60 -3.22
N ALA A 139 -17.19 -0.91 -4.34
CA ALA A 139 -16.57 -0.80 -5.65
C ALA A 139 -16.10 0.63 -5.94
N GLN A 140 -16.87 1.64 -5.57
CA GLN A 140 -16.50 3.03 -5.77
C GLN A 140 -15.32 3.44 -4.89
N PHE A 141 -15.31 3.05 -3.61
CA PHE A 141 -14.17 3.35 -2.73
C PHE A 141 -12.88 2.70 -3.23
N ILE A 142 -12.94 1.45 -3.71
CA ILE A 142 -11.76 0.77 -4.24
C ILE A 142 -11.23 1.49 -5.50
N ARG A 143 -12.12 1.96 -6.40
CA ARG A 143 -11.72 2.77 -7.56
C ARG A 143 -10.96 4.03 -7.15
N LYS A 144 -11.54 4.80 -6.23
CA LYS A 144 -10.94 6.05 -5.72
C LYS A 144 -9.58 5.79 -5.04
N ALA A 145 -9.51 4.74 -4.22
CA ALA A 145 -8.31 4.37 -3.48
C ALA A 145 -7.15 3.90 -4.39
N PHE A 146 -7.42 3.19 -5.48
CA PHE A 146 -6.35 2.70 -6.37
C PHE A 146 -5.97 3.67 -7.49
N LEU A 147 -6.92 4.44 -8.04
CA LEU A 147 -6.64 5.33 -9.16
C LEU A 147 -5.92 6.61 -8.75
N VAL A 148 -6.34 7.22 -7.63
CA VAL A 148 -5.78 8.51 -7.17
C VAL A 148 -5.42 8.53 -5.69
N SER A 149 -5.66 7.44 -4.95
CA SER A 149 -5.32 7.36 -3.52
C SER A 149 -6.20 8.19 -2.58
N ASP A 150 -7.49 8.33 -2.87
CA ASP A 150 -8.45 9.10 -2.04
C ASP A 150 -8.55 8.62 -0.58
N ASN A 151 -8.41 9.56 0.37
CA ASN A 151 -8.40 9.36 1.82
C ASN A 151 -9.78 9.06 2.40
N ASP A 152 -10.86 9.66 1.89
CA ASP A 152 -12.22 9.34 2.34
C ASP A 152 -12.57 7.89 2.02
N ALA A 153 -12.23 7.40 0.83
CA ALA A 153 -12.43 6.00 0.45
C ALA A 153 -11.75 5.02 1.41
N TYR A 154 -10.56 5.36 1.91
CA TYR A 154 -9.91 4.59 2.98
C TYR A 154 -10.69 4.61 4.27
N ASN A 155 -11.10 5.80 4.72
CA ASN A 155 -11.88 5.94 5.96
C ASN A 155 -13.18 5.12 5.89
N ARG A 156 -13.88 5.12 4.75
CA ARG A 156 -15.12 4.36 4.56
C ARG A 156 -14.90 2.86 4.54
N MET A 157 -13.82 2.37 3.92
CA MET A 157 -13.46 0.95 3.98
C MET A 157 -13.07 0.53 5.40
N TYR A 158 -12.33 1.39 6.13
CA TYR A 158 -11.98 1.16 7.53
C TYR A 158 -13.24 1.05 8.41
N GLU A 159 -14.18 2.00 8.27
CA GLU A 159 -15.47 2.01 8.97
C GLU A 159 -16.31 0.79 8.62
N PHE A 160 -16.34 0.40 7.34
CA PHE A 160 -17.07 -0.77 6.90
C PHE A 160 -16.54 -2.05 7.53
N ILE A 161 -15.22 -2.29 7.51
CA ILE A 161 -14.66 -3.54 8.01
C ILE A 161 -14.60 -3.57 9.54
N GLY A 162 -14.17 -2.46 10.15
CA GLY A 162 -13.94 -2.27 11.58
C GLY A 162 -12.52 -2.65 12.03
N GLN A 163 -11.96 -1.85 12.94
CA GLN A 163 -10.57 -1.97 13.41
C GLN A 163 -10.25 -3.37 13.96
N GLU A 164 -11.15 -3.94 14.77
CA GLU A 164 -10.99 -5.28 15.36
C GLU A 164 -10.86 -6.34 14.26
N THR A 165 -11.82 -6.39 13.35
CA THR A 165 -11.85 -7.34 12.22
C THR A 165 -10.62 -7.20 11.34
N ILE A 166 -10.20 -5.97 11.00
CA ILE A 166 -9.02 -5.72 10.16
C ILE A 166 -7.79 -6.38 10.79
N ASN A 167 -7.50 -6.07 12.05
CA ASN A 167 -6.26 -6.50 12.69
C ASN A 167 -6.29 -7.99 13.05
N ARG A 168 -7.41 -8.53 13.56
CA ARG A 168 -7.55 -9.97 13.80
C ARG A 168 -7.39 -10.77 12.51
N ARG A 169 -8.02 -10.33 11.41
CA ARG A 169 -7.93 -11.06 10.14
C ARG A 169 -6.51 -11.06 9.59
N LEU A 170 -5.82 -9.93 9.58
CA LEU A 170 -4.44 -9.84 9.08
C LEU A 170 -3.47 -10.62 9.98
N ASN A 171 -3.66 -10.60 11.30
CA ASN A 171 -2.88 -11.43 12.22
C ASN A 171 -3.09 -12.93 11.95
N ASN A 172 -4.35 -13.38 11.81
CA ASN A 172 -4.70 -14.78 11.50
C ASN A 172 -4.15 -15.25 10.14
N MET A 173 -3.97 -14.33 9.19
CA MET A 173 -3.30 -14.63 7.91
C MET A 173 -1.78 -14.79 8.05
N GLY A 174 -1.20 -14.46 9.20
CA GLY A 174 0.24 -14.55 9.45
C GLY A 174 0.99 -13.26 9.15
N TYR A 175 0.35 -12.10 9.36
CA TYR A 175 0.99 -10.78 9.33
C TYR A 175 1.03 -10.18 10.74
N PRO A 176 1.81 -10.75 11.68
CA PRO A 176 1.69 -10.46 13.12
C PRO A 176 2.01 -9.01 13.48
N ASP A 177 2.95 -8.38 12.77
CA ASP A 177 3.40 -7.01 13.04
C ASP A 177 2.63 -5.94 12.26
N LEU A 178 1.72 -6.36 11.36
CA LEU A 178 0.89 -5.44 10.60
C LEU A 178 -0.24 -4.92 11.51
N ARG A 179 -0.29 -3.60 11.70
CA ARG A 179 -1.32 -2.93 12.47
C ARG A 179 -1.95 -1.79 11.69
N ILE A 180 -3.27 -1.76 11.62
CA ILE A 180 -4.04 -0.63 11.06
C ILE A 180 -4.94 -0.11 12.18
N THR A 181 -4.44 0.91 12.88
CA THR A 181 -5.00 1.45 14.12
C THR A 181 -5.71 2.78 13.91
N ARG A 182 -5.51 3.45 12.78
CA ARG A 182 -6.09 4.79 12.55
C ARG A 182 -6.59 5.05 11.14
N ARG A 183 -7.66 5.84 11.08
CA ARG A 183 -8.18 6.54 9.90
C ARG A 183 -7.22 7.66 9.46
N PHE A 184 -7.40 8.18 8.25
CA PHE A 184 -6.73 9.39 7.75
C PHE A 184 -7.47 10.67 8.11
N MET A 185 -8.69 10.55 8.63
CA MET A 185 -9.36 11.63 9.35
C MET A 185 -8.76 11.78 10.76
N ARG A 186 -8.56 13.03 11.21
CA ARG A 186 -8.05 13.32 12.56
C ARG A 186 -9.02 12.79 13.63
N MET A 187 -8.59 11.76 14.32
CA MET A 187 -9.33 11.08 15.39
C MET A 187 -8.39 10.64 16.50
N ASN A 188 -8.87 10.65 17.73
CA ASN A 188 -8.14 10.10 18.87
C ASN A 188 -8.19 8.54 18.87
N ALA A 189 -7.49 7.91 19.80
CA ALA A 189 -7.40 6.45 19.87
C ALA A 189 -8.75 5.76 20.10
N ASP A 190 -9.60 6.34 20.94
CA ASP A 190 -10.94 5.82 21.25
C ASP A 190 -11.91 5.99 20.06
N GLU A 191 -11.88 7.15 19.41
CA GLU A 191 -12.64 7.41 18.19
C GLU A 191 -12.29 6.41 17.09
N ASN A 192 -11.01 6.06 16.91
CA ASN A 192 -10.59 5.07 15.92
C ASN A 192 -11.06 3.62 16.22
N ARG A 193 -11.51 3.34 17.45
CA ARG A 193 -12.08 2.03 17.82
C ARG A 193 -13.55 1.90 17.45
N HIS A 194 -14.25 3.00 17.19
CA HIS A 194 -15.68 3.03 16.89
C HIS A 194 -15.97 3.18 15.39
N THR A 195 -16.86 2.33 14.86
CA THR A 195 -17.30 2.40 13.46
C THR A 195 -18.68 3.03 13.31
N ASN A 196 -18.94 3.60 12.14
CA ASN A 196 -20.26 4.10 11.80
C ASN A 196 -21.29 2.94 11.72
N PRO A 197 -22.57 3.19 12.06
CA PRO A 197 -23.66 2.36 11.57
C PRO A 197 -23.81 2.52 10.06
N ILE A 198 -24.03 1.41 9.35
CA ILE A 198 -24.06 1.36 7.88
C ILE A 198 -25.30 0.62 7.41
N SER A 199 -25.95 1.13 6.37
CA SER A 199 -27.04 0.44 5.68
C SER A 199 -26.71 0.25 4.21
N PHE A 200 -26.94 -0.96 3.69
CA PHE A 200 -26.98 -1.24 2.26
C PHE A 200 -28.40 -1.05 1.75
N ILE A 201 -28.56 -0.39 0.61
CA ILE A 201 -29.88 0.01 0.09
C ILE A 201 -30.10 -0.41 -1.36
N ASN A 202 -31.36 -0.66 -1.70
CA ASN A 202 -31.85 -0.82 -3.07
C ASN A 202 -31.94 0.54 -3.78
N GLU A 203 -32.19 0.51 -5.09
CA GLU A 203 -32.39 1.72 -5.91
C GLU A 203 -33.59 2.56 -5.46
N ASP A 204 -34.64 1.93 -4.93
CA ASP A 204 -35.81 2.60 -4.34
C ASP A 204 -35.54 3.19 -2.94
N GLY A 205 -34.33 2.99 -2.39
CA GLY A 205 -33.93 3.45 -1.06
C GLY A 205 -34.29 2.53 0.10
N SER A 206 -34.98 1.42 -0.15
CA SER A 206 -35.27 0.41 0.88
C SER A 206 -33.98 -0.27 1.36
N THR A 207 -33.96 -0.68 2.63
CA THR A 207 -32.76 -1.28 3.24
C THR A 207 -32.68 -2.78 2.93
N ILE A 208 -31.54 -3.23 2.42
CA ILE A 208 -31.20 -4.63 2.15
C ILE A 208 -30.56 -5.28 3.39
N TYR A 209 -29.59 -4.58 3.99
CA TYR A 209 -28.81 -5.07 5.12
C TYR A 209 -28.40 -3.90 6.01
N ARG A 210 -28.40 -4.11 7.33
CA ARG A 210 -27.89 -3.16 8.31
C ARG A 210 -26.72 -3.74 9.05
N GLN A 211 -25.66 -2.95 9.14
CA GLN A 211 -24.55 -3.15 10.05
C GLN A 211 -24.67 -2.13 11.18
N ALA A 212 -24.78 -2.62 12.42
CA ALA A 212 -24.72 -1.77 13.60
C ALA A 212 -23.31 -1.16 13.76
N MET A 213 -23.23 -0.09 14.53
CA MET A 213 -21.94 0.40 15.03
C MET A 213 -21.21 -0.71 15.80
N ALA A 214 -19.89 -0.75 15.66
CA ALA A 214 -19.01 -1.67 16.39
C ALA A 214 -17.95 -0.89 17.17
N PHE A 215 -17.40 -1.53 18.19
CA PHE A 215 -16.31 -1.04 19.04
C PHE A 215 -15.22 -2.10 19.17
N ASN A 216 -13.97 -1.73 18.95
CA ASN A 216 -12.83 -2.63 19.13
C ASN A 216 -12.36 -2.65 20.59
N THR A 217 -12.49 -3.82 21.24
CA THR A 217 -12.02 -4.05 22.62
C THR A 217 -10.57 -4.55 22.69
N ASP A 218 -9.95 -4.92 21.58
CA ASP A 218 -8.60 -5.49 21.55
C ASP A 218 -7.53 -4.48 21.97
N SER A 219 -6.52 -4.96 22.71
CA SER A 219 -5.27 -4.24 22.94
C SER A 219 -4.32 -4.43 21.77
N PHE A 220 -3.48 -3.42 21.52
CA PHE A 220 -2.37 -3.51 20.58
C PHE A 220 -1.05 -3.57 21.33
N ASP A 221 -0.09 -4.34 20.80
CA ASP A 221 1.28 -4.29 21.27
C ASP A 221 1.99 -3.04 20.70
N PHE A 222 2.38 -2.16 21.62
CA PHE A 222 3.09 -0.92 21.37
C PHE A 222 4.47 -0.91 22.05
N SER A 223 5.03 -2.09 22.34
CA SER A 223 6.36 -2.24 22.95
C SER A 223 7.50 -1.73 22.06
N HIS A 224 7.35 -1.84 20.73
CA HIS A 224 8.32 -1.32 19.76
C HIS A 224 8.09 0.17 19.50
N ILE A 225 9.00 1.00 20.04
CA ILE A 225 8.91 2.46 19.94
C ILE A 225 9.36 2.95 18.57
N ASN A 226 8.46 3.61 17.85
CA ASN A 226 8.72 4.14 16.52
C ASN A 226 8.77 5.65 16.55
N LYS A 227 9.95 6.23 16.31
CA LYS A 227 10.17 7.68 16.27
C LYS A 227 10.81 8.09 14.95
N MET A 228 10.42 9.24 14.41
CA MET A 228 10.91 9.73 13.12
C MET A 228 10.95 11.26 13.05
N GLY A 229 11.90 11.78 12.27
CA GLY A 229 12.15 13.22 12.15
C GLY A 229 13.01 13.76 13.31
N ASN A 230 13.47 14.99 13.16
CA ASN A 230 14.23 15.72 14.18
C ASN A 230 13.38 16.82 14.84
N ALA A 231 12.38 17.33 14.12
CA ALA A 231 11.38 18.27 14.60
C ALA A 231 10.08 18.07 13.83
N TYR A 232 8.99 18.72 14.26
CA TYR A 232 7.75 18.74 13.50
C TYR A 232 6.85 19.94 13.81
N LEU A 233 5.98 20.30 12.87
CA LEU A 233 4.87 21.22 13.14
C LEU A 233 3.69 20.45 13.76
N ASN A 234 3.20 20.94 14.91
CA ASN A 234 1.99 20.43 15.53
C ASN A 234 0.72 20.97 14.83
N ALA A 235 -0.44 20.65 15.37
CA ALA A 235 -1.72 21.05 14.76
C ALA A 235 -2.03 22.56 14.90
N GLU A 236 -1.23 23.28 15.69
CA GLU A 236 -1.30 24.72 15.92
C GLU A 236 -0.14 25.45 15.19
N ASP A 237 0.45 24.80 14.17
CA ASP A 237 1.58 25.29 13.37
C ASP A 237 2.83 25.69 14.19
N SER A 238 2.95 25.15 15.40
CA SER A 238 4.10 25.38 16.28
C SER A 238 5.18 24.32 16.06
N LEU A 239 6.43 24.78 15.93
CA LEU A 239 7.59 23.89 15.80
C LEU A 239 7.90 23.22 17.14
N ILE A 240 7.84 21.89 17.15
CA ILE A 240 8.24 21.06 18.26
C ILE A 240 9.60 20.44 17.95
N ASN A 241 10.58 20.72 18.81
CA ASN A 241 11.91 20.10 18.72
C ASN A 241 11.84 18.66 19.24
N GLY A 242 12.25 17.71 18.41
CA GLY A 242 12.21 16.27 18.69
C GLY A 242 11.45 15.46 17.65
N PRO A 243 11.64 14.14 17.61
CA PRO A 243 10.94 13.27 16.67
C PRO A 243 9.44 13.19 16.95
N ILE A 244 8.65 12.97 15.91
CA ILE A 244 7.26 12.51 16.07
C ILE A 244 7.27 11.06 16.58
N ASP A 245 6.40 10.77 17.55
CA ASP A 245 6.11 9.41 18.00
C ASP A 245 5.02 8.76 17.13
N PHE A 246 5.41 7.73 16.39
CA PHE A 246 4.56 6.90 15.54
C PHE A 246 4.25 5.52 16.15
N THR A 247 4.57 5.27 17.41
CA THR A 247 4.43 3.97 18.07
C THR A 247 3.00 3.40 17.94
N THR A 248 1.99 4.27 18.07
CA THR A 248 0.57 3.88 17.98
C THR A 248 -0.04 4.00 16.58
N ALA A 249 0.75 4.42 15.58
CA ALA A 249 0.31 4.60 14.21
C ALA A 249 0.10 3.27 13.48
N ASN A 250 -0.43 3.37 12.26
CA ASN A 250 -0.44 2.25 11.32
C ASN A 250 0.99 1.75 11.08
N ASN A 251 1.19 0.45 11.12
CA ASN A 251 2.49 -0.20 10.96
C ASN A 251 2.40 -1.34 9.95
N VAL A 252 3.31 -1.36 8.98
CA VAL A 252 3.46 -2.47 8.04
C VAL A 252 4.88 -2.45 7.47
N THR A 253 5.45 -3.64 7.22
CA THR A 253 6.77 -3.75 6.58
C THR A 253 6.61 -3.79 5.06
N VAL A 254 7.67 -3.39 4.33
CA VAL A 254 7.70 -3.56 2.86
C VAL A 254 7.50 -5.02 2.43
N HIS A 255 7.97 -5.97 3.25
CA HIS A 255 7.74 -7.39 3.01
C HIS A 255 6.27 -7.76 3.12
N HIS A 256 5.56 -7.33 4.17
CA HIS A 256 4.13 -7.60 4.30
C HIS A 256 3.32 -6.97 3.18
N LEU A 257 3.66 -5.75 2.74
CA LEU A 257 3.02 -5.14 1.57
C LEU A 257 3.23 -5.97 0.30
N GLN A 258 4.46 -6.40 0.03
CA GLN A 258 4.80 -7.27 -1.10
C GLN A 258 4.00 -8.58 -1.06
N GLN A 259 3.94 -9.24 0.11
CA GLN A 259 3.20 -10.49 0.31
C GLN A 259 1.69 -10.31 0.12
N LEU A 260 1.11 -9.22 0.62
CA LEU A 260 -0.31 -8.91 0.43
C LEU A 260 -0.65 -8.76 -1.06
N LEU A 261 0.14 -7.99 -1.81
CA LEU A 261 -0.07 -7.85 -3.25
C LEU A 261 0.09 -9.18 -3.99
N GLN A 262 1.13 -9.96 -3.66
CA GLN A 262 1.37 -11.29 -4.26
C GLN A 262 0.20 -12.25 -3.97
N SER A 263 -0.36 -12.23 -2.76
CA SER A 263 -1.48 -13.11 -2.37
C SER A 263 -2.74 -12.87 -3.19
N VAL A 264 -2.95 -11.64 -3.68
CA VAL A 264 -4.09 -11.30 -4.54
C VAL A 264 -3.79 -11.61 -5.99
N LEU A 265 -2.62 -11.24 -6.52
CA LEU A 265 -2.28 -11.45 -7.93
C LEU A 265 -1.97 -12.92 -8.26
N PHE A 266 -1.50 -13.66 -7.26
CA PHE A 266 -1.07 -15.05 -7.37
C PHE A 266 -1.57 -15.87 -6.18
N PRO A 267 -2.89 -16.04 -5.98
CA PRO A 267 -3.44 -16.65 -4.78
C PRO A 267 -2.99 -18.10 -4.57
N LYS A 268 -2.71 -18.82 -5.65
CA LYS A 268 -2.18 -20.19 -5.60
C LYS A 268 -0.70 -20.27 -5.19
N SER A 269 0.01 -19.14 -5.08
CA SER A 269 1.40 -19.07 -4.63
C SER A 269 1.55 -19.05 -3.10
N VAL A 270 0.46 -18.76 -2.38
CA VAL A 270 0.43 -18.70 -0.91
C VAL A 270 -0.44 -19.83 -0.33
N PRO A 271 -0.20 -20.26 0.92
CA PRO A 271 -1.08 -21.17 1.66
C PRO A 271 -2.50 -20.63 1.79
N GLU A 272 -3.48 -21.52 1.96
CA GLU A 272 -4.90 -21.14 2.04
C GLU A 272 -5.20 -20.12 3.15
N LYS A 273 -4.55 -20.24 4.31
CA LYS A 273 -4.71 -19.29 5.43
C LYS A 273 -4.38 -17.83 5.08
N GLN A 274 -3.51 -17.62 4.08
CA GLN A 274 -3.06 -16.30 3.59
C GLN A 274 -3.93 -15.78 2.44
N ARG A 275 -4.92 -16.55 1.97
CA ARG A 275 -5.77 -16.12 0.86
C ARG A 275 -6.95 -15.33 1.40
N PHE A 276 -7.32 -14.30 0.64
CA PHE A 276 -8.58 -13.61 0.83
C PHE A 276 -9.72 -14.46 0.24
N TYR A 277 -10.88 -14.43 0.89
CA TYR A 277 -12.10 -15.07 0.42
C TYR A 277 -12.74 -14.22 -0.69
N LEU A 278 -12.15 -14.30 -1.88
CA LEU A 278 -12.52 -13.55 -3.08
C LEU A 278 -13.12 -14.47 -4.13
N SER A 279 -14.17 -14.00 -4.82
CA SER A 279 -14.70 -14.67 -6.00
C SER A 279 -13.84 -14.35 -7.23
N LYS A 280 -14.01 -15.12 -8.32
CA LYS A 280 -13.33 -14.84 -9.59
C LYS A 280 -13.56 -13.42 -10.10
N ASP A 281 -14.79 -12.92 -9.94
CA ASP A 281 -15.16 -11.56 -10.34
C ASP A 281 -14.45 -10.50 -9.47
N ASP A 282 -14.23 -10.78 -8.19
CA ASP A 282 -13.47 -9.87 -7.30
C ASP A 282 -11.98 -9.82 -7.66
N TYR A 283 -11.37 -10.96 -8.01
CA TYR A 283 -9.99 -10.98 -8.52
C TYR A 283 -9.88 -10.14 -9.81
N ASN A 284 -10.77 -10.35 -10.78
CA ASN A 284 -10.77 -9.56 -12.02
C ASN A 284 -10.96 -8.05 -11.75
N PHE A 285 -11.84 -7.71 -10.79
CA PHE A 285 -12.08 -6.33 -10.38
C PHE A 285 -10.82 -5.70 -9.75
N LEU A 286 -10.15 -6.41 -8.84
CA LEU A 286 -8.91 -5.94 -8.23
C LEU A 286 -7.79 -5.81 -9.25
N TYR A 287 -7.62 -6.79 -10.13
CA TYR A 287 -6.59 -6.75 -11.17
C TYR A 287 -6.77 -5.53 -12.05
N ARG A 288 -8.00 -5.29 -12.52
CA ARG A 288 -8.34 -4.08 -13.27
C ARG A 288 -7.93 -2.82 -12.51
N TYR A 289 -8.42 -2.59 -11.30
CA TYR A 289 -8.20 -1.29 -10.65
C TYR A 289 -6.80 -1.10 -10.06
N LEU A 290 -6.05 -2.18 -9.81
CA LEU A 290 -4.62 -2.06 -9.48
C LEU A 290 -3.79 -1.58 -10.68
N SER A 291 -4.17 -1.92 -11.92
CA SER A 291 -3.42 -1.60 -13.13
C SER A 291 -4.00 -0.49 -14.01
N GLN A 292 -5.26 -0.15 -13.82
CA GLN A 292 -5.97 0.86 -14.61
C GLN A 292 -5.43 2.27 -14.35
N TYR A 293 -5.44 3.10 -15.39
CA TYR A 293 -5.04 4.50 -15.31
C TYR A 293 -6.22 5.45 -15.06
N PRO A 294 -5.99 6.65 -14.50
CA PRO A 294 -7.06 7.63 -14.30
C PRO A 294 -7.80 8.01 -15.59
N SER A 295 -7.12 8.04 -16.74
CA SER A 295 -7.75 8.32 -18.04
C SER A 295 -8.63 7.18 -18.56
N GLU A 296 -8.50 5.98 -18.00
CA GLU A 296 -9.22 4.76 -18.40
C GLU A 296 -10.49 4.55 -17.55
N THR A 297 -10.97 5.57 -16.82
CA THR A 297 -12.22 5.50 -16.04
C THR A 297 -13.20 6.60 -16.41
N SER A 298 -14.49 6.28 -16.44
CA SER A 298 -15.56 7.29 -16.57
C SER A 298 -16.12 7.76 -15.22
N TYR A 299 -16.04 6.92 -14.19
CA TYR A 299 -16.58 7.17 -12.86
C TYR A 299 -15.64 6.58 -11.81
N PRO A 300 -14.91 7.41 -11.04
CA PRO A 300 -14.85 8.89 -11.12
C PRO A 300 -14.30 9.44 -12.45
N LYS A 301 -14.59 10.71 -12.75
CA LYS A 301 -14.02 11.41 -13.91
C LYS A 301 -12.87 12.30 -13.44
N TYR A 302 -11.63 11.88 -13.62
CA TYR A 302 -10.46 12.66 -13.20
C TYR A 302 -9.98 13.64 -14.26
N ASP A 303 -9.39 14.75 -13.84
CA ASP A 303 -8.66 15.66 -14.72
C ASP A 303 -7.29 15.07 -15.06
N THR A 304 -7.04 14.78 -16.34
CA THR A 304 -5.82 14.12 -16.81
C THR A 304 -4.58 15.01 -16.78
N SER A 305 -4.73 16.32 -16.58
CA SER A 305 -3.59 17.22 -16.35
C SER A 305 -3.03 17.08 -14.93
N THR A 306 -3.88 16.74 -13.95
CA THR A 306 -3.51 16.54 -12.55
C THR A 306 -3.25 15.06 -12.26
N TYR A 307 -4.18 14.20 -12.67
CA TYR A 307 -4.14 12.75 -12.51
C TYR A 307 -3.81 12.09 -13.86
N TYR A 308 -2.58 12.23 -14.29
CA TYR A 308 -2.07 11.55 -15.48
C TYR A 308 -1.83 10.05 -15.24
N ASP A 309 -1.60 9.28 -16.29
CA ASP A 309 -1.59 7.81 -16.24
C ASP A 309 -0.46 7.22 -15.37
N SER A 310 0.69 7.87 -15.36
CA SER A 310 1.82 7.51 -14.48
C SER A 310 1.76 8.13 -13.08
N TYR A 311 0.70 8.90 -12.74
CA TYR A 311 0.61 9.69 -11.50
C TYR A 311 0.94 8.90 -10.23
N VAL A 312 0.37 7.68 -10.11
CA VAL A 312 0.60 6.74 -9.01
C VAL A 312 1.49 5.55 -9.39
N LYS A 313 2.29 5.64 -10.46
CA LYS A 313 3.20 4.57 -10.90
C LYS A 313 4.64 5.02 -10.69
N PHE A 314 5.11 5.06 -9.44
CA PHE A 314 6.36 5.78 -9.09
C PHE A 314 7.60 5.23 -9.79
N PHE A 315 7.64 3.92 -10.09
CA PHE A 315 8.70 3.31 -10.90
C PHE A 315 8.73 3.77 -12.37
N PHE A 316 7.69 4.47 -12.84
CA PHE A 316 7.52 4.95 -14.22
C PHE A 316 7.16 6.44 -14.32
N LYS A 317 6.88 7.11 -13.19
CA LYS A 317 6.33 8.47 -13.11
C LYS A 317 7.16 9.51 -13.86
N GLU A 318 8.48 9.48 -13.71
CA GLU A 318 9.40 10.41 -14.39
C GLU A 318 9.66 10.05 -15.87
N GLY A 319 9.03 8.99 -16.40
CA GLY A 319 9.05 8.64 -17.82
C GLY A 319 8.07 9.47 -18.67
N GLY A 320 7.28 10.34 -18.02
CA GLY A 320 6.26 11.17 -18.63
C GLY A 320 4.84 10.81 -18.18
N HIS A 321 3.86 11.62 -18.59
CA HIS A 321 2.46 11.46 -18.18
C HIS A 321 1.83 10.16 -18.66
N ASN A 322 2.23 9.68 -19.83
CA ASN A 322 1.70 8.48 -20.46
C ASN A 322 2.57 7.27 -20.11
N MET A 323 1.92 6.16 -19.81
CA MET A 323 2.58 4.87 -19.67
C MET A 323 2.77 4.21 -21.04
N PRO A 324 3.82 3.41 -21.26
CA PRO A 324 3.91 2.57 -22.46
C PRO A 324 2.67 1.67 -22.58
N ASP A 325 2.06 1.63 -23.75
CA ASP A 325 0.78 0.92 -24.00
C ASP A 325 0.88 -0.61 -23.76
N TYR A 326 2.07 -1.16 -23.94
CA TYR A 326 2.39 -2.57 -23.70
C TYR A 326 2.78 -2.88 -22.25
N VAL A 327 2.89 -1.89 -21.36
CA VAL A 327 3.21 -2.07 -19.94
C VAL A 327 1.97 -1.86 -19.07
N ARG A 328 1.79 -2.72 -18.06
CA ARG A 328 0.83 -2.52 -16.96
C ARG A 328 1.50 -2.70 -15.62
N VAL A 329 1.12 -1.85 -14.68
CA VAL A 329 1.69 -1.80 -13.33
C VAL A 329 0.56 -1.93 -12.32
N PHE A 330 0.47 -3.11 -11.71
CA PHE A 330 -0.49 -3.44 -10.66
C PHE A 330 0.10 -3.03 -9.33
N ASN A 331 -0.32 -1.91 -8.77
CA ASN A 331 0.38 -1.36 -7.61
C ASN A 331 -0.51 -0.62 -6.60
N LYS A 332 0.11 -0.33 -5.46
CA LYS A 332 -0.32 0.74 -4.56
C LYS A 332 0.90 1.50 -4.07
N VAL A 333 0.84 2.82 -4.18
CA VAL A 333 1.84 3.74 -3.64
C VAL A 333 1.40 4.35 -2.30
N GLY A 334 2.34 4.92 -1.57
CA GLY A 334 2.08 5.79 -0.42
C GLY A 334 3.10 6.90 -0.34
N TRP A 335 2.66 8.08 0.08
CA TRP A 335 3.56 9.19 0.40
C TRP A 335 3.03 9.93 1.62
N ALA A 336 3.88 10.16 2.62
CA ALA A 336 3.62 11.04 3.76
C ALA A 336 4.89 11.15 4.61
N TYR A 337 5.08 12.27 5.29
CA TYR A 337 6.16 12.45 6.26
C TYR A 337 7.55 12.14 5.67
N GLY A 338 7.84 12.54 4.43
CA GLY A 338 9.09 12.22 3.74
C GLY A 338 9.21 10.78 3.24
N CYS A 339 8.31 9.87 3.61
CA CYS A 339 8.32 8.50 3.09
C CYS A 339 7.63 8.44 1.73
N LEU A 340 8.26 7.79 0.74
CA LEU A 340 7.65 7.34 -0.51
C LEU A 340 7.73 5.82 -0.58
N THR A 341 6.61 5.16 -0.90
CA THR A 341 6.50 3.71 -1.05
C THR A 341 5.84 3.36 -2.38
N ASP A 342 6.36 2.36 -3.09
CA ASP A 342 5.67 1.71 -4.22
C ASP A 342 5.80 0.19 -4.11
N VAL A 343 4.67 -0.50 -4.22
CA VAL A 343 4.54 -1.97 -4.17
C VAL A 343 3.91 -2.38 -5.49
N SER A 344 4.71 -2.87 -6.42
CA SER A 344 4.30 -3.07 -7.81
C SER A 344 4.53 -4.50 -8.28
N TYR A 345 3.58 -5.02 -9.05
CA TYR A 345 3.80 -6.08 -10.02
C TYR A 345 3.74 -5.46 -11.43
N VAL A 346 4.81 -5.63 -12.19
CA VAL A 346 5.00 -5.03 -13.51
C VAL A 346 4.89 -6.11 -14.57
N VAL A 347 4.12 -5.83 -15.62
CA VAL A 347 3.91 -6.69 -16.78
C VAL A 347 4.22 -5.92 -18.04
N ASP A 348 5.09 -6.47 -18.87
CA ASP A 348 5.34 -6.04 -20.24
C ASP A 348 4.84 -7.13 -21.19
N PHE A 349 3.74 -6.84 -21.89
CA PHE A 349 3.10 -7.77 -22.81
C PHE A 349 3.84 -7.93 -24.12
N LYS A 350 4.66 -6.96 -24.52
CA LYS A 350 5.42 -6.96 -25.77
C LYS A 350 6.66 -7.83 -25.64
N ASN A 351 7.48 -7.59 -24.62
CA ASN A 351 8.72 -8.34 -24.39
C ASN A 351 8.54 -9.58 -23.51
N LYS A 352 7.30 -9.86 -23.06
CA LYS A 352 6.95 -11.01 -22.21
C LYS A 352 7.78 -11.03 -20.91
N VAL A 353 7.84 -9.87 -20.26
CA VAL A 353 8.55 -9.66 -19.00
C VAL A 353 7.54 -9.47 -17.87
N GLU A 354 7.84 -10.06 -16.71
CA GLU A 354 7.09 -9.83 -15.47
C GLU A 354 8.04 -9.86 -14.26
N PHE A 355 7.76 -9.02 -13.26
CA PHE A 355 8.48 -9.02 -11.98
C PHE A 355 7.66 -8.27 -10.92
N MET A 356 7.97 -8.46 -9.63
CA MET A 356 7.54 -7.52 -8.60
C MET A 356 8.71 -6.69 -8.11
N LEU A 357 8.43 -5.45 -7.77
CA LEU A 357 9.36 -4.53 -7.14
C LEU A 357 8.63 -3.79 -6.03
N THR A 358 9.23 -3.79 -4.85
CA THR A 358 8.73 -3.03 -3.70
C THR A 358 9.86 -2.20 -3.15
N ALA A 359 9.62 -0.91 -2.96
CA ALA A 359 10.63 -0.01 -2.41
C ALA A 359 10.00 1.03 -1.49
N ILE A 360 10.74 1.39 -0.44
CA ILE A 360 10.51 2.61 0.32
C ILE A 360 11.77 3.46 0.29
N ILE A 361 11.60 4.78 0.34
CA ILE A 361 12.65 5.76 0.57
C ILE A 361 12.11 6.87 1.49
N TYR A 362 12.94 7.35 2.40
CA TYR A 362 12.71 8.54 3.22
C TYR A 362 13.53 9.72 2.68
N VAL A 363 12.87 10.84 2.38
CA VAL A 363 13.47 12.04 1.79
C VAL A 363 12.96 13.28 2.54
N ASN A 364 13.72 13.69 3.55
CA ASN A 364 13.38 14.80 4.42
C ASN A 364 14.64 15.53 4.91
N SER A 365 15.31 16.23 4.00
CA SER A 365 16.65 16.79 4.22
C SER A 365 16.75 17.79 5.37
N ASP A 366 15.69 18.56 5.66
CA ASP A 366 15.65 19.51 6.77
C ASP A 366 15.31 18.86 8.13
N GLY A 367 14.85 17.61 8.11
CA GLY A 367 14.49 16.84 9.30
C GLY A 367 13.18 17.29 9.98
N VAL A 368 12.42 18.22 9.40
CA VAL A 368 11.15 18.71 9.95
C VAL A 368 9.99 17.92 9.33
N LEU A 369 9.08 17.41 10.15
CA LEU A 369 7.87 16.74 9.67
C LEU A 369 6.65 17.70 9.73
N ASN A 370 5.65 17.47 8.89
CA ASN A 370 4.41 18.26 8.76
C ASN A 370 4.58 19.72 8.28
N ASP A 371 5.73 20.10 7.76
CA ASP A 371 5.95 21.46 7.21
C ASP A 371 5.74 21.55 5.69
N ASN A 372 5.37 20.42 5.07
CA ASN A 372 5.15 20.23 3.64
C ASN A 372 6.40 20.43 2.76
N LYS A 373 7.61 20.32 3.31
CA LYS A 373 8.87 20.44 2.57
C LYS A 373 9.61 19.11 2.56
N TYR A 374 9.33 18.30 1.55
CA TYR A 374 10.00 17.01 1.36
C TYR A 374 10.74 16.97 0.04
N ASP A 375 11.85 16.23 -0.05
CA ASP A 375 12.64 16.12 -1.28
C ASP A 375 12.02 15.11 -2.29
N TYR A 376 10.69 15.08 -2.40
CA TYR A 376 9.96 14.15 -3.28
C TYR A 376 10.29 14.39 -4.75
N GLU A 377 10.25 15.64 -5.20
CA GLU A 377 10.48 16.02 -6.60
C GLU A 377 11.95 15.89 -7.00
N THR A 378 12.86 16.27 -6.12
CA THR A 378 14.28 16.38 -6.44
C THR A 378 15.05 15.06 -6.23
N ILE A 379 14.61 14.22 -5.28
CA ILE A 379 15.29 12.97 -4.94
C ILE A 379 14.35 11.77 -5.02
N GLY A 380 13.18 11.84 -4.36
CA GLY A 380 12.30 10.70 -4.12
C GLY A 380 11.77 10.02 -5.38
N TRP A 381 10.99 10.74 -6.19
CA TRP A 381 10.45 10.21 -7.45
C TRP A 381 11.53 9.91 -8.49
N PRO A 382 12.57 10.76 -8.68
CA PRO A 382 13.71 10.41 -9.52
C PRO A 382 14.38 9.10 -9.12
N PHE A 383 14.64 8.88 -7.83
CA PHE A 383 15.24 7.64 -7.34
C PHE A 383 14.37 6.42 -7.65
N LEU A 384 13.08 6.48 -7.31
CA LEU A 384 12.15 5.38 -7.57
C LEU A 384 12.05 5.08 -9.06
N TYR A 385 11.94 6.10 -9.91
CA TYR A 385 11.96 5.90 -11.36
C TYR A 385 13.22 5.19 -11.82
N LYS A 386 14.41 5.68 -11.43
CA LYS A 386 15.69 5.07 -11.82
C LYS A 386 15.79 3.63 -11.35
N LEU A 387 15.43 3.35 -10.09
CA LEU A 387 15.36 2.01 -9.53
C LEU A 387 14.44 1.09 -10.37
N GLY A 388 13.24 1.56 -10.69
CA GLY A 388 12.27 0.85 -11.52
C GLY A 388 12.82 0.52 -12.90
N GLN A 389 13.42 1.51 -13.57
CA GLN A 389 14.01 1.33 -14.89
C GLN A 389 15.24 0.42 -14.87
N THR A 390 16.07 0.45 -13.84
CA THR A 390 17.22 -0.46 -13.68
C THR A 390 16.75 -1.92 -13.57
N ILE A 391 15.75 -2.20 -12.73
CA ILE A 391 15.19 -3.56 -12.62
C ILE A 391 14.50 -3.99 -13.92
N TYR A 392 13.77 -3.09 -14.57
CA TYR A 392 13.12 -3.39 -15.84
C TYR A 392 14.13 -3.73 -16.95
N LYS A 393 15.20 -2.94 -17.09
CA LYS A 393 16.32 -3.22 -18.02
C LYS A 393 16.99 -4.55 -17.71
N TYR A 394 17.21 -4.87 -16.43
CA TYR A 394 17.73 -6.17 -16.03
C TYR A 394 16.81 -7.31 -16.49
N GLU A 395 15.51 -7.19 -16.24
CA GLU A 395 14.54 -8.21 -16.67
C GLU A 395 14.43 -8.34 -18.20
N LEU A 396 14.59 -7.26 -18.97
CA LEU A 396 14.61 -7.34 -20.43
C LEU A 396 15.74 -8.22 -20.96
N ASN A 397 16.88 -8.25 -20.25
CA ASN A 397 18.07 -9.01 -20.65
C ASN A 397 18.20 -10.37 -19.94
N ARG A 398 17.40 -10.62 -18.89
CA ARG A 398 17.50 -11.85 -18.10
C ARG A 398 17.06 -13.07 -18.92
N PRO A 399 17.90 -14.11 -19.04
CA PRO A 399 17.51 -15.34 -19.71
C PRO A 399 16.41 -16.06 -18.93
N ARG A 400 15.39 -16.56 -19.63
CA ARG A 400 14.27 -17.31 -19.06
C ARG A 400 14.15 -18.66 -19.71
N LYS A 401 13.96 -19.71 -18.90
CA LYS A 401 13.78 -21.07 -19.38
C LYS A 401 12.46 -21.27 -20.13
N ASN A 402 11.39 -20.60 -19.67
CA ASN A 402 10.08 -20.61 -20.31
C ASN A 402 9.60 -19.17 -20.43
N VAL A 403 9.07 -18.81 -21.61
CA VAL A 403 8.45 -17.51 -21.85
C VAL A 403 7.10 -17.47 -21.12
N PRO A 404 6.79 -16.43 -20.34
CA PRO A 404 5.54 -16.36 -19.60
C PRO A 404 4.35 -16.10 -20.53
N ASP A 405 3.24 -16.78 -20.28
CA ASP A 405 1.93 -16.37 -20.77
C ASP A 405 1.30 -15.40 -19.76
N LEU A 406 1.14 -14.15 -20.19
CA LEU A 406 0.67 -13.03 -19.37
C LEU A 406 -0.80 -12.69 -19.63
N SER A 407 -1.52 -13.50 -20.43
CA SER A 407 -2.91 -13.26 -20.82
C SER A 407 -3.86 -13.06 -19.64
N GLN A 408 -3.62 -13.73 -18.51
CA GLN A 408 -4.42 -13.56 -17.29
C GLN A 408 -4.39 -12.14 -16.71
N PHE A 409 -3.39 -11.33 -17.07
CA PHE A 409 -3.23 -9.94 -16.62
C PHE A 409 -3.62 -8.94 -17.70
N ASN A 410 -4.01 -9.39 -18.89
CA ASN A 410 -4.51 -8.51 -19.93
C ASN A 410 -5.98 -8.17 -19.67
N MET A 411 -6.20 -7.06 -18.95
CA MET A 411 -7.54 -6.63 -18.57
C MET A 411 -8.20 -5.80 -19.67
N HIS A 412 -9.53 -5.88 -19.75
CA HIS A 412 -10.31 -4.89 -20.47
C HIS A 412 -10.48 -3.65 -19.59
N TYR A 413 -10.00 -2.51 -20.06
CA TYR A 413 -10.12 -1.20 -19.42
C TYR A 413 -11.22 -0.37 -20.10
N GLU A 414 -11.86 0.51 -19.35
CA GLU A 414 -12.86 1.40 -19.91
C GLU A 414 -12.17 2.52 -20.70
N LYS A 415 -12.90 3.09 -21.67
CA LYS A 415 -12.55 4.39 -22.23
C LYS A 415 -13.38 5.44 -21.49
N ARG A 416 -12.73 6.52 -21.05
CA ARG A 416 -13.43 7.68 -20.50
C ARG A 416 -14.47 8.16 -21.53
N LYS A 417 -15.70 8.35 -21.05
CA LYS A 417 -16.75 8.98 -21.85
C LYS A 417 -16.52 10.49 -21.86
N GLU A 418 -16.46 11.06 -23.06
CA GLU A 418 -16.55 12.50 -23.24
C GLU A 418 -18.00 12.94 -22.94
N ASP A 419 -18.15 13.72 -21.87
CA ASP A 419 -19.42 14.25 -21.39
C ASP A 419 -19.21 15.61 -20.69
N ASN A 420 -20.29 16.31 -20.37
CA ASN A 420 -20.23 17.64 -19.76
C ASN A 420 -20.04 17.63 -18.23
N ARG A 421 -19.81 16.48 -17.60
CA ARG A 421 -19.58 16.43 -16.14
C ARG A 421 -18.23 17.08 -15.80
N PRO A 422 -18.13 17.81 -14.68
CA PRO A 422 -16.85 18.35 -14.24
C PRO A 422 -15.86 17.20 -13.94
N ALA A 423 -14.59 17.43 -14.28
CA ALA A 423 -13.52 16.54 -13.91
C ALA A 423 -13.02 16.87 -12.49
N ILE A 424 -12.66 15.84 -11.73
CA ILE A 424 -12.07 15.96 -10.40
C ILE A 424 -10.62 16.41 -10.55
N LYS A 425 -10.33 17.58 -9.99
CA LYS A 425 -8.98 18.17 -9.96
C LYS A 425 -8.32 17.99 -8.60
N ASP A 426 -9.13 18.00 -7.54
CA ASP A 426 -8.67 17.88 -6.17
C ASP A 426 -9.31 16.67 -5.51
N ALA A 427 -8.47 15.79 -5.00
CA ALA A 427 -8.81 14.65 -4.17
C ALA A 427 -7.90 14.72 -2.94
N ASP A 428 -8.50 14.49 -1.78
CA ASP A 428 -7.77 14.38 -0.52
C ASP A 428 -6.97 13.07 -0.54
N ASN A 429 -5.64 13.12 -0.71
CA ASN A 429 -4.81 11.97 -1.08
C ASN A 429 -3.65 11.68 -0.12
#